data_AF-Q4RJA5-F1
#
_entry.id   AF-Q4RJA5-F1
#
_cell.length_a   1.000
_cell.length_b   1.000
_cell.length_c   1.000
_cell.angle_alpha   90.00
_cell.angle_beta   90.00
_cell.angle_gamma   90.00
#
_symmetry.space_group_name_H-M   'P 1'
#
loop_
_entity.id
_entity.type
_entity.pdbx_description
1 polymer ?
#
loop_
_entity_poly.entity_id
_entity_poly.type
_entity_poly.pdbx_seq_one_letter_code
_entity_poly.pdbx_strand_id
1 'polypeptide(L)'
;MGSRLKENPEQTFYWFFEATCPVARDRDPGVQFQFPEDFSDEESCQTLPRFCFPYDIQKVRDGVAVQHFTFVLTDLEGSQRFGFCRLTTSTHTCLCILSYLPWFEVFYKLLNNLADYLKKGQMNEMKALLAALYKQPIPLMSGSVTLQMMCCCLNLSLFAVDILRARAECCFVSHVLAAHLHPCTTTTSVGLLLRVRGRALEEVVILNVDSNTLETPFDDLKRIPSDVVSGLKLCLKRQAVSPGCGVSRAFLKAQALLFGGYRNALQCQQDGEMLFNEAVFLEHKSSSMRHFLQSAVHLQFFKQFIDSRMDILNKGKEPGDLFEEEIHNCDTTEGE
;
A
#
# COMPACT_ATOMS: atom_id res chain seq x y z
N MET A 1 -3.40 -13.80 10.61
CA MET A 1 -2.42 -12.80 10.10
C MET A 1 -2.80 -12.43 8.67
N GLY A 2 -3.43 -11.27 8.46
CA GLY A 2 -3.93 -10.85 7.14
C GLY A 2 -3.28 -9.56 6.62
N SER A 3 -3.29 -8.48 7.41
CA SER A 3 -2.63 -7.22 7.04
C SER A 3 -1.14 -7.25 7.37
N ARG A 4 -0.32 -6.68 6.47
CA ARG A 4 1.11 -6.40 6.74
C ARG A 4 1.32 -5.01 7.34
N LEU A 5 0.27 -4.27 7.66
CA LEU A 5 0.41 -3.02 8.40
C LEU A 5 0.58 -3.30 9.89
N LYS A 6 1.41 -2.50 10.57
CA LYS A 6 1.50 -2.52 12.02
C LYS A 6 0.19 -1.99 12.61
N GLU A 7 -0.48 -2.80 13.44
CA GLU A 7 -1.79 -2.42 14.01
C GLU A 7 -1.69 -1.26 15.02
N ASN A 8 -0.67 -1.29 15.88
CA ASN A 8 -0.47 -0.30 16.95
C ASN A 8 0.96 0.23 16.93
N PRO A 9 1.33 1.06 15.94
CA PRO A 9 2.62 1.74 15.98
C PRO A 9 2.68 2.69 17.18
N GLU A 10 3.86 2.85 17.77
CA GLU A 10 4.03 3.67 18.97
C GLU A 10 4.07 5.17 18.64
N GLN A 11 4.47 5.51 17.41
CA GLN A 11 4.75 6.87 16.98
C GLN A 11 4.22 7.16 15.57
N THR A 12 3.97 8.45 15.30
CA THR A 12 3.54 8.91 13.97
C THR A 12 4.62 8.66 12.92
N PHE A 13 5.88 8.91 13.24
CA PHE A 13 7.04 8.58 12.41
C PHE A 13 8.23 8.33 13.34
N TYR A 14 9.22 7.59 12.85
CA TYR A 14 10.35 7.13 13.65
C TYR A 14 11.65 7.85 13.30
N TRP A 15 11.78 8.26 12.04
CA TRP A 15 12.98 8.93 11.57
C TRP A 15 12.66 9.86 10.41
N PHE A 16 13.15 11.08 10.48
CA PHE A 16 13.20 12.03 9.39
C PHE A 16 14.66 12.33 9.08
N PHE A 17 15.04 12.36 7.81
CA PHE A 17 16.39 12.73 7.42
C PHE A 17 16.45 13.42 6.05
N GLU A 18 17.48 14.24 5.89
CA GLU A 18 17.89 14.84 4.63
C GLU A 18 19.14 14.13 4.11
N ALA A 19 18.99 13.40 3.00
CA ALA A 19 20.07 12.71 2.32
C ALA A 19 20.62 13.55 1.17
N THR A 20 21.94 13.52 0.99
CA THR A 20 22.66 14.12 -0.14
C THR A 20 22.96 13.08 -1.19
N CYS A 21 22.72 13.43 -2.45
CA CYS A 21 23.05 12.58 -3.57
C CYS A 21 24.58 12.40 -3.63
N PRO A 22 25.08 11.16 -3.74
CA PRO A 22 26.51 10.96 -3.79
C PRO A 22 27.09 11.47 -5.12
N VAL A 23 28.25 12.14 -5.03
CA VAL A 23 28.94 12.78 -6.16
C VAL A 23 29.57 11.75 -7.12
N ALA A 24 29.82 10.52 -6.64
CA ALA A 24 30.41 9.43 -7.40
C ALA A 24 29.80 8.09 -6.98
N ARG A 25 29.89 7.05 -7.84
CA ARG A 25 29.23 5.74 -7.64
C ARG A 25 29.78 4.94 -6.44
N ASP A 26 30.97 5.29 -5.98
CA ASP A 26 31.73 4.65 -4.91
C ASP A 26 31.54 5.35 -3.56
N ARG A 27 30.82 6.47 -3.51
CA ARG A 27 30.48 7.14 -2.26
C ARG A 27 29.05 6.87 -1.85
N ASP A 28 28.86 6.66 -0.56
CA ASP A 28 27.54 6.53 0.04
C ASP A 28 26.86 7.90 0.18
N PRO A 29 25.51 7.95 0.07
CA PRO A 29 24.74 9.16 0.35
C PRO A 29 24.96 9.60 1.80
N GLY A 30 25.31 10.87 2.02
CA GLY A 30 25.49 11.42 3.36
C GLY A 30 24.17 11.94 3.93
N VAL A 31 23.99 11.81 5.25
CA VAL A 31 22.87 12.44 5.98
C VAL A 31 23.31 13.83 6.46
N GLN A 32 22.69 14.89 5.94
CA GLN A 32 22.98 16.28 6.34
C GLN A 32 22.23 16.70 7.60
N PHE A 33 21.01 16.19 7.75
CA PHE A 33 20.13 16.50 8.86
C PHE A 33 19.33 15.26 9.21
N GLN A 34 19.08 15.06 10.51
CA GLN A 34 18.18 14.02 10.98
C GLN A 34 17.38 14.44 12.21
N PHE A 35 16.22 13.81 12.37
CA PHE A 35 15.38 13.91 13.55
C PHE A 35 14.74 12.54 13.85
N PRO A 36 14.75 12.06 15.10
CA PRO A 36 15.41 12.68 16.26
C PRO A 36 16.95 12.62 16.14
N GLU A 37 17.67 13.49 16.86
CA GLU A 37 19.13 13.61 16.73
C GLU A 37 19.86 12.38 17.27
N ASP A 38 19.26 11.68 18.25
CA ASP A 38 19.73 10.47 18.92
C ASP A 38 19.29 9.17 18.24
N PHE A 39 18.75 9.23 17.02
CA PHE A 39 18.40 8.03 16.25
C PHE A 39 19.65 7.14 16.04
N SER A 40 19.66 5.95 16.64
CA SER A 40 20.85 5.11 16.84
C SER A 40 20.85 3.77 16.10
N ASP A 41 19.96 3.60 15.11
CA ASP A 41 19.95 2.41 14.26
C ASP A 41 21.02 2.54 13.16
N GLU A 42 22.23 2.05 13.44
CA GLU A 42 23.39 2.15 12.54
C GLU A 42 23.15 1.50 11.17
N GLU A 43 22.41 0.38 11.11
CA GLU A 43 22.10 -0.31 9.86
C GLU A 43 21.15 0.53 9.00
N SER A 44 20.11 1.09 9.61
CA SER A 44 19.19 2.02 8.96
C SER A 44 19.91 3.27 8.45
N CYS A 45 20.79 3.86 9.26
CA CYS A 45 21.56 5.05 8.89
C CYS A 45 22.48 4.82 7.67
N GLN A 46 23.04 3.62 7.51
CA GLN A 46 23.88 3.28 6.36
C GLN A 46 23.07 2.92 5.11
N THR A 47 21.97 2.19 5.30
CA THR A 47 21.27 1.55 4.17
C THR A 47 20.18 2.45 3.59
N LEU A 48 19.42 3.15 4.43
CA LEU A 48 18.22 3.89 3.99
C LEU A 48 18.50 5.08 3.10
N PRO A 49 19.56 5.88 3.31
CA PRO A 49 19.90 6.95 2.37
C PRO A 49 20.13 6.43 0.94
N ARG A 50 20.52 5.16 0.75
CA ARG A 50 20.67 4.55 -0.58
C ARG A 50 19.33 4.37 -1.29
N PHE A 51 18.24 4.12 -0.56
CA PHE A 51 16.89 4.02 -1.13
C PHE A 51 16.33 5.37 -1.58
N CYS A 52 16.88 6.49 -1.10
CA CYS A 52 16.49 7.82 -1.54
C CYS A 52 16.92 8.16 -2.98
N PHE A 53 17.81 7.36 -3.58
CA PHE A 53 18.32 7.58 -4.94
C PHE A 53 18.23 6.29 -5.79
N PRO A 54 17.02 5.79 -6.14
CA PRO A 54 16.81 4.51 -6.81
C PRO A 54 17.07 4.56 -8.33
N TYR A 55 18.13 5.25 -8.77
CA TYR A 55 18.48 5.45 -10.17
C TYR A 55 20.00 5.49 -10.40
N ASP A 56 20.42 5.29 -11.66
CA ASP A 56 21.83 5.45 -12.04
C ASP A 56 22.16 6.94 -12.10
N ILE A 57 22.86 7.44 -11.08
CA ILE A 57 23.23 8.85 -10.89
C ILE A 57 23.91 9.44 -12.14
N GLN A 58 24.65 8.63 -12.90
CA GLN A 58 25.34 9.09 -14.12
C GLN A 58 24.44 9.23 -15.35
N LYS A 59 23.22 8.67 -15.33
CA LYS A 59 22.29 8.71 -16.48
C LYS A 59 21.16 9.71 -16.29
N VAL A 60 21.18 10.49 -15.21
CA VAL A 60 20.15 11.48 -14.92
C VAL A 60 20.28 12.65 -15.87
N ARG A 61 19.20 12.96 -16.59
CA ARG A 61 19.05 14.24 -17.27
C ARG A 61 18.55 15.25 -16.24
N ASP A 62 19.09 16.47 -16.27
CA ASP A 62 18.65 17.58 -15.42
C ASP A 62 17.17 17.89 -15.66
N GLY A 63 16.29 17.25 -14.89
CA GLY A 63 14.89 17.58 -14.81
C GLY A 63 14.65 18.49 -13.62
N VAL A 64 13.81 19.51 -13.75
CA VAL A 64 13.47 20.47 -12.66
C VAL A 64 12.36 19.91 -11.74
N ALA A 65 11.85 18.70 -12.01
CA ALA A 65 10.69 18.16 -11.32
C ALA A 65 11.02 17.60 -9.94
N VAL A 66 10.27 18.06 -8.92
CA VAL A 66 10.21 17.39 -7.60
C VAL A 66 9.50 16.05 -7.78
N GLN A 67 10.09 14.99 -7.25
CA GLN A 67 9.52 13.65 -7.32
C GLN A 67 9.18 13.15 -5.92
N HIS A 68 7.94 12.72 -5.74
CA HIS A 68 7.49 11.98 -4.57
C HIS A 68 7.47 10.49 -4.89
N PHE A 69 8.04 9.69 -3.99
CA PHE A 69 7.94 8.24 -4.06
C PHE A 69 7.98 7.65 -2.66
N THR A 70 7.58 6.40 -2.52
CA THR A 70 7.66 5.67 -1.26
C THR A 70 8.35 4.34 -1.50
N PHE A 71 9.41 4.07 -0.77
CA PHE A 71 9.95 2.71 -0.66
C PHE A 71 9.34 2.01 0.56
N VAL A 72 9.34 0.68 0.55
CA VAL A 72 8.79 -0.14 1.63
C VAL A 72 9.86 -1.10 2.10
N LEU A 73 10.09 -1.11 3.42
CA LEU A 73 10.90 -2.10 4.10
C LEU A 73 9.96 -3.10 4.77
N THR A 74 10.46 -4.31 4.98
CA THR A 74 9.77 -5.34 5.75
C THR A 74 10.54 -5.58 7.03
N ASP A 75 9.87 -5.46 8.19
CA ASP A 75 10.46 -5.80 9.49
C ASP A 75 10.52 -7.33 9.70
N LEU A 76 11.14 -7.75 10.82
CA LEU A 76 11.29 -9.17 11.16
C LEU A 76 9.94 -9.87 11.42
N GLU A 77 8.90 -9.11 11.78
CA GLU A 77 7.54 -9.61 11.98
C GLU A 77 6.74 -9.64 10.66
N GLY A 78 7.33 -9.23 9.53
CA GLY A 78 6.67 -9.18 8.22
C GLY A 78 5.87 -7.91 7.95
N SER A 79 5.88 -6.95 8.88
CA SER A 79 5.17 -5.67 8.77
C SER A 79 5.88 -4.70 7.84
N GLN A 80 5.11 -3.85 7.17
CA GLN A 80 5.59 -2.85 6.22
C GLN A 80 5.94 -1.54 6.91
N ARG A 81 7.17 -1.07 6.71
CA ARG A 81 7.64 0.26 7.10
C ARG A 81 7.86 1.10 5.85
N PHE A 82 7.23 2.27 5.79
CA PHE A 82 7.20 3.14 4.62
C PHE A 82 8.22 4.26 4.74
N GLY A 83 9.08 4.40 3.73
CA GLY A 83 9.97 5.55 3.56
C GLY A 83 9.42 6.52 2.53
N PHE A 84 8.76 7.58 2.99
CA PHE A 84 8.19 8.63 2.13
C PHE A 84 9.29 9.60 1.71
N CYS A 85 9.55 9.71 0.42
CA CYS A 85 10.63 10.50 -0.12
C CYS A 85 10.13 11.69 -0.93
N ARG A 86 10.84 12.81 -0.81
CA ARG A 86 10.73 13.99 -1.67
C ARG A 86 12.12 14.29 -2.24
N LEU A 87 12.34 13.87 -3.48
CA LEU A 87 13.58 14.08 -4.20
C LEU A 87 13.56 15.42 -4.92
N THR A 88 14.63 16.20 -4.75
CA THR A 88 14.86 17.44 -5.48
C THR A 88 16.17 17.32 -6.26
N THR A 89 16.05 17.19 -7.57
CA THR A 89 17.17 17.04 -8.51
C THR A 89 18.05 18.30 -8.57
N SER A 90 17.48 19.50 -8.41
CA SER A 90 18.24 20.75 -8.47
C SER A 90 19.18 20.98 -7.28
N THR A 91 18.81 20.50 -6.10
CA THR A 91 19.64 20.60 -4.89
C THR A 91 20.44 19.33 -4.63
N HIS A 92 20.26 18.27 -5.45
CA HIS A 92 20.83 16.96 -5.20
C HIS A 92 20.53 16.44 -3.78
N THR A 93 19.36 16.76 -3.24
CA THR A 93 18.94 16.31 -1.90
C THR A 93 17.61 15.56 -1.96
N CYS A 94 17.43 14.64 -1.02
CA CYS A 94 16.19 13.92 -0.80
C CYS A 94 15.79 14.00 0.66
N LEU A 95 14.57 14.44 0.92
CA LEU A 95 13.98 14.38 2.25
C LEU A 95 13.22 13.07 2.41
N CYS A 96 13.37 12.40 3.54
CA CYS A 96 12.71 11.14 3.81
C CYS A 96 12.07 11.10 5.20
N ILE A 97 10.85 10.57 5.30
CA ILE A 97 10.17 10.24 6.56
C ILE A 97 9.92 8.73 6.59
N LEU A 98 10.33 8.08 7.68
CA LEU A 98 10.13 6.65 7.91
C LEU A 98 8.99 6.43 8.93
N SER A 99 7.94 5.71 8.54
CA SER A 99 6.77 5.44 9.38
C SER A 99 6.11 4.10 9.08
N TYR A 100 5.47 3.49 10.09
CA TYR A 100 4.58 2.33 9.90
C TYR A 100 3.16 2.75 9.44
N LEU A 101 2.83 4.04 9.50
CA LEU A 101 1.53 4.57 9.11
C LEU A 101 1.50 4.84 7.59
N PRO A 102 0.55 4.26 6.82
CA PRO A 102 0.46 4.43 5.37
C PRO A 102 -0.23 5.75 4.98
N TRP A 103 0.27 6.88 5.49
CA TRP A 103 -0.35 8.20 5.35
C TRP A 103 0.28 9.01 4.19
N PHE A 104 0.28 8.44 2.98
CA PHE A 104 0.99 8.96 1.80
C PHE A 104 0.80 10.46 1.56
N GLU A 105 -0.44 10.92 1.41
CA GLU A 105 -0.71 12.33 1.11
C GLU A 105 -0.29 13.28 2.25
N VAL A 106 -0.47 12.83 3.50
CA VAL A 106 -0.11 13.63 4.69
C VAL A 106 1.40 13.80 4.73
N PHE A 107 2.16 12.71 4.58
CA PHE A 107 3.62 12.76 4.60
C PHE A 107 4.19 13.51 3.39
N TYR A 108 3.61 13.39 2.20
CA TYR A 108 4.06 14.19 1.05
C TYR A 108 3.83 15.69 1.23
N LYS A 109 2.66 16.09 1.78
CA LYS A 109 2.40 17.50 2.13
C LYS A 109 3.35 17.98 3.22
N LEU A 110 3.58 17.17 4.26
CA LEU A 110 4.55 17.48 5.31
C LEU A 110 5.96 17.67 4.74
N LEU A 111 6.43 16.76 3.88
CA LEU A 111 7.74 16.86 3.22
C LEU A 111 7.87 18.12 2.37
N ASN A 112 6.80 18.56 1.71
CA ASN A 112 6.81 19.84 0.98
C ASN A 112 6.98 21.03 1.93
N ASN A 113 6.25 21.04 3.05
CA ASN A 113 6.37 22.09 4.06
C ASN A 113 7.78 22.11 4.70
N LEU A 114 8.34 20.93 5.02
CA LEU A 114 9.69 20.80 5.56
C LEU A 114 10.74 21.32 4.56
N ALA A 115 10.59 21.00 3.28
CA ALA A 115 11.46 21.52 2.23
C ALA A 115 11.41 23.05 2.12
N ASP A 116 10.24 23.65 2.31
CA ASP A 116 10.08 25.10 2.28
C ASP A 116 10.72 25.78 3.50
N TYR A 117 10.67 25.16 4.69
CA TYR A 117 11.42 25.65 5.86
C TYR A 117 12.93 25.59 5.64
N LEU A 118 13.45 24.48 5.07
CA LEU A 118 14.87 24.33 4.74
C LEU A 118 15.33 25.41 3.75
N LYS A 119 14.56 25.66 2.69
CA LYS A 119 14.87 26.72 1.72
C LYS A 119 14.89 28.12 2.33
N LYS A 120 14.08 28.38 3.36
CA LYS A 120 14.00 29.66 4.07
C LYS A 120 15.00 29.78 5.22
N GLY A 121 15.77 28.72 5.53
CA GLY A 121 16.68 28.68 6.67
C GLY A 121 15.99 28.64 8.05
N GLN A 122 14.71 28.28 8.11
CA GLN A 122 13.88 28.27 9.32
C GLN A 122 14.01 26.93 10.08
N MET A 123 15.22 26.63 10.54
CA MET A 123 15.56 25.34 11.15
C MET A 123 14.86 25.13 12.49
N ASN A 124 14.65 26.18 13.27
CA ASN A 124 14.05 26.09 14.60
C ASN A 124 12.56 25.74 14.51
N GLU A 125 11.84 26.38 13.60
CA GLU A 125 10.43 26.11 13.33
C GLU A 125 10.24 24.70 12.77
N MET A 126 11.13 24.27 11.88
CA MET A 126 11.15 22.90 11.36
C MET A 126 11.35 21.86 12.48
N LYS A 127 12.37 22.06 13.34
CA LYS A 127 12.63 21.18 14.50
C LYS A 127 11.46 21.16 15.46
N ALA A 128 10.84 22.30 15.73
CA ALA A 128 9.67 22.39 16.60
C ALA A 128 8.46 21.63 16.03
N LEU A 129 8.22 21.72 14.72
CA LEU A 129 7.17 20.96 14.03
C LEU A 129 7.42 19.45 14.11
N LEU A 130 8.65 19.00 13.81
CA LEU A 130 9.04 17.60 13.89
C LEU A 130 8.89 17.06 15.31
N ALA A 131 9.34 17.82 16.32
CA ALA A 131 9.20 17.45 17.73
C ALA A 131 7.73 17.39 18.19
N ALA A 132 6.89 18.31 17.72
CA ALA A 132 5.46 18.29 18.02
C ALA A 132 4.77 17.05 17.42
N LEU A 133 5.04 16.73 16.15
CA LEU A 133 4.49 15.56 15.47
C LEU A 133 4.98 14.23 16.07
N TYR A 134 6.25 14.19 16.47
CA TYR A 134 6.86 12.99 17.07
C TYR A 134 6.26 12.66 18.44
N LYS A 135 5.90 13.68 19.23
CA LYS A 135 5.26 13.53 20.55
C LYS A 135 3.75 13.32 20.49
N GLN A 136 3.13 13.55 19.34
CA GLN A 136 1.68 13.48 19.21
C GLN A 136 1.21 12.02 19.26
N PRO A 137 0.20 11.68 20.10
CA PRO A 137 -0.38 10.35 20.09
C PRO A 137 -1.08 10.10 18.76
N ILE A 138 -1.03 8.84 18.31
CA ILE A 138 -1.71 8.45 17.08
C ILE A 138 -3.22 8.60 17.30
N PRO A 139 -3.93 9.37 16.46
CA PRO A 139 -5.37 9.56 16.60
C PRO A 139 -6.08 8.21 16.49
N LEU A 140 -6.84 7.83 17.52
CA LEU A 140 -7.68 6.64 17.50
C LEU A 140 -8.78 6.81 16.45
N MET A 141 -9.03 5.76 15.65
CA MET A 141 -10.09 5.74 14.64
C MET A 141 -11.51 5.51 15.21
N SER A 142 -11.69 5.59 16.53
CA SER A 142 -12.91 5.16 17.21
C SER A 142 -13.80 6.33 17.61
N GLY A 143 -14.87 6.55 16.86
CA GLY A 143 -16.03 7.36 17.26
C GLY A 143 -16.05 8.78 16.69
N SER A 144 -17.22 9.18 16.18
CA SER A 144 -17.54 10.57 15.80
C SER A 144 -17.25 11.52 16.96
N VAL A 145 -16.12 12.24 16.91
CA VAL A 145 -15.81 13.33 17.84
C VAL A 145 -15.49 14.58 17.03
N THR A 146 -16.39 15.56 17.11
CA THR A 146 -16.10 16.97 16.82
C THR A 146 -15.00 17.45 17.76
N LEU A 147 -13.77 17.47 17.27
CA LEU A 147 -12.60 17.99 17.97
C LEU A 147 -12.58 19.52 17.89
N GLN A 148 -13.28 20.14 18.82
CA GLN A 148 -13.18 21.55 19.14
C GLN A 148 -12.01 21.71 20.14
N MET A 149 -10.84 22.18 19.68
CA MET A 149 -10.08 23.33 20.24
C MET A 149 -8.60 23.37 19.81
N MET A 150 -8.18 24.59 19.43
CA MET A 150 -6.82 25.16 19.36
C MET A 150 -5.83 24.60 18.32
N CYS A 151 -6.10 24.93 17.05
CA CYS A 151 -5.05 25.07 16.04
C CYS A 151 -5.37 26.28 15.15
N CYS A 152 -5.07 27.50 15.62
CA CYS A 152 -5.26 28.73 14.84
C CYS A 152 -4.16 29.00 13.80
N CYS A 153 -3.21 28.08 13.55
CA CYS A 153 -2.06 28.38 12.68
C CYS A 153 -1.87 27.46 11.45
N LEU A 154 -2.59 26.35 11.29
CA LEU A 154 -2.62 25.62 10.02
C LEU A 154 -4.01 25.05 9.79
N ASN A 155 -4.61 25.34 8.63
CA ASN A 155 -5.85 24.75 8.13
C ASN A 155 -5.67 23.24 7.86
N LEU A 156 -5.46 22.44 8.91
CA LEU A 156 -5.18 21.01 8.85
C LEU A 156 -6.29 20.15 9.50
N SER A 157 -7.21 20.76 10.25
CA SER A 157 -8.24 20.05 11.03
C SER A 157 -9.43 19.56 10.21
N LEU A 158 -9.84 20.27 9.15
CA LEU A 158 -10.89 19.75 8.25
C LEU A 158 -10.40 18.58 7.39
N PHE A 159 -9.13 18.58 7.02
CA PHE A 159 -8.57 17.52 6.17
C PHE A 159 -8.43 16.19 6.90
N ALA A 160 -8.10 16.18 8.20
CA ALA A 160 -7.91 14.92 8.94
C ALA A 160 -9.21 14.09 9.07
N VAL A 161 -10.37 14.76 9.21
CA VAL A 161 -11.67 14.11 9.38
C VAL A 161 -12.22 13.60 8.05
N ASP A 162 -12.10 14.36 6.97
CA ASP A 162 -12.47 13.91 5.62
C ASP A 162 -11.55 12.80 5.11
N ILE A 163 -10.26 12.82 5.47
CA ILE A 163 -9.28 11.76 5.13
C ILE A 163 -9.55 10.47 5.92
N LEU A 164 -10.03 10.55 7.16
CA LEU A 164 -10.47 9.38 7.93
C LEU A 164 -11.79 8.79 7.40
N ARG A 165 -12.65 9.60 6.79
CA ARG A 165 -13.89 9.13 6.13
C ARG A 165 -13.61 8.50 4.75
N ALA A 166 -12.71 9.09 3.96
CA ALA A 166 -12.23 8.51 2.70
C ALA A 166 -11.36 7.25 2.89
N ARG A 167 -10.87 7.03 4.12
CA ARG A 167 -10.02 5.89 4.50
C ARG A 167 -10.71 4.54 4.48
N ALA A 168 -12.03 4.48 4.62
CA ALA A 168 -12.75 3.22 4.49
C ALA A 168 -12.83 2.79 3.01
N GLU A 169 -13.00 3.73 2.08
CA GLU A 169 -13.31 3.45 0.67
C GLU A 169 -12.08 3.15 -0.21
N CYS A 170 -10.93 3.79 0.06
CA CYS A 170 -9.72 3.60 -0.75
C CYS A 170 -8.75 2.55 -0.18
N CYS A 171 -8.76 2.33 1.14
CA CYS A 171 -7.85 1.38 1.75
C CYS A 171 -8.18 -0.06 1.38
N PHE A 172 -9.42 -0.45 1.07
CA PHE A 172 -9.71 -1.85 0.75
C PHE A 172 -9.08 -2.29 -0.59
N VAL A 173 -9.09 -1.42 -1.61
CA VAL A 173 -8.48 -1.76 -2.91
C VAL A 173 -6.98 -1.51 -2.93
N SER A 174 -6.47 -0.51 -2.21
CA SER A 174 -5.03 -0.44 -1.96
C SER A 174 -4.54 -1.56 -1.04
N HIS A 175 -5.33 -2.09 -0.12
CA HIS A 175 -4.94 -3.24 0.71
C HIS A 175 -4.91 -4.52 -0.08
N VAL A 176 -5.85 -4.72 -1.00
CA VAL A 176 -5.79 -5.84 -1.93
C VAL A 176 -4.60 -5.63 -2.85
N LEU A 177 -4.49 -4.54 -3.60
CA LEU A 177 -3.35 -4.38 -4.53
C LEU A 177 -1.97 -4.31 -3.85
N ALA A 178 -1.84 -3.74 -2.64
CA ALA A 178 -0.55 -3.60 -1.95
C ALA A 178 -0.20 -4.80 -1.04
N ALA A 179 -1.18 -5.55 -0.53
CA ALA A 179 -0.92 -6.83 0.15
C ALA A 179 -0.79 -8.01 -0.85
N HIS A 180 -1.30 -7.86 -2.08
CA HIS A 180 -1.20 -8.87 -3.15
C HIS A 180 0.00 -8.65 -4.09
N LEU A 181 0.78 -7.59 -3.88
CA LEU A 181 2.16 -7.55 -4.35
C LEU A 181 2.92 -8.63 -3.59
N HIS A 182 3.11 -9.78 -4.23
CA HIS A 182 3.98 -10.86 -3.76
C HIS A 182 5.29 -10.26 -3.20
N PRO A 183 5.97 -10.94 -2.26
CA PRO A 183 7.31 -10.54 -1.82
C PRO A 183 8.33 -10.40 -2.98
N CYS A 184 7.99 -10.81 -4.21
CA CYS A 184 8.85 -10.74 -5.39
C CYS A 184 8.53 -9.59 -6.37
N THR A 185 7.43 -8.84 -6.22
CA THR A 185 7.17 -7.70 -7.13
C THR A 185 8.11 -6.54 -6.80
N THR A 186 9.15 -6.40 -7.60
CA THR A 186 10.19 -5.38 -7.43
C THR A 186 10.01 -4.29 -8.49
N THR A 187 9.66 -3.08 -8.08
CA THR A 187 9.67 -1.93 -8.98
C THR A 187 11.11 -1.45 -9.15
N THR A 188 11.60 -1.40 -10.38
CA THR A 188 12.94 -0.88 -10.70
C THR A 188 12.85 0.24 -11.73
N SER A 189 13.74 1.22 -11.64
CA SER A 189 13.83 2.27 -12.65
C SER A 189 14.29 1.71 -13.99
N VAL A 190 13.89 2.33 -15.10
CA VAL A 190 14.25 1.89 -16.47
C VAL A 190 15.76 1.77 -16.66
N GLY A 191 16.54 2.63 -15.99
CA GLY A 191 18.00 2.55 -16.00
C GLY A 191 18.57 1.27 -15.36
N LEU A 192 17.86 0.66 -14.42
CA LEU A 192 18.20 -0.59 -13.76
C LEU A 192 17.61 -1.82 -14.48
N LEU A 193 16.52 -1.67 -15.23
CA LEU A 193 15.87 -2.78 -15.97
C LEU A 193 16.84 -3.49 -16.93
N LEU A 194 17.72 -2.76 -17.62
CA LEU A 194 18.74 -3.35 -18.49
C LEU A 194 19.76 -4.22 -17.73
N ARG A 195 20.05 -3.89 -16.46
CA ARG A 195 20.92 -4.71 -15.60
C ARG A 195 20.20 -5.94 -15.06
N VAL A 196 18.90 -5.81 -14.78
CA VAL A 196 18.04 -6.91 -14.33
C VAL A 196 17.87 -7.95 -15.45
N ARG A 197 17.68 -7.51 -16.69
CA ARG A 197 17.65 -8.39 -17.89
C ARG A 197 18.97 -9.10 -18.20
N GLY A 198 20.10 -8.56 -17.75
CA GLY A 198 21.41 -9.20 -17.89
C GLY A 198 21.64 -10.38 -16.95
N ARG A 199 20.69 -10.65 -16.04
CA ARG A 199 20.70 -11.82 -15.15
C ARG A 199 19.73 -12.88 -15.70
N ALA A 200 20.04 -14.16 -15.50
CA ALA A 200 19.10 -15.24 -15.75
C ALA A 200 17.96 -15.17 -14.74
N LEU A 201 16.95 -14.35 -15.05
CA LEU A 201 15.71 -14.32 -14.29
C LEU A 201 14.92 -15.60 -14.60
N GLU A 202 14.23 -16.13 -13.59
CA GLU A 202 13.25 -17.20 -13.78
C GLU A 202 12.03 -16.70 -14.59
N GLU A 203 10.93 -17.43 -14.58
CA GLU A 203 9.69 -17.00 -15.24
C GLU A 203 9.10 -15.76 -14.54
N VAL A 204 9.31 -14.57 -15.12
CA VAL A 204 8.91 -13.27 -14.54
C VAL A 204 7.94 -12.52 -15.46
N VAL A 205 6.97 -11.83 -14.87
CA VAL A 205 6.10 -10.87 -15.55
C VAL A 205 6.71 -9.46 -15.48
N ILE A 206 6.88 -8.81 -16.63
CA ILE A 206 7.49 -7.47 -16.75
C ILE A 206 6.47 -6.50 -17.35
N LEU A 207 6.10 -5.47 -16.60
CA LEU A 207 5.31 -4.34 -17.09
C LEU A 207 6.20 -3.11 -17.23
N ASN A 208 6.42 -2.65 -18.46
CA ASN A 208 7.04 -1.37 -18.72
C ASN A 208 5.95 -0.28 -18.79
N VAL A 209 5.90 0.55 -17.76
CA VAL A 209 4.87 1.60 -17.63
C VAL A 209 5.03 2.71 -18.67
N ASP A 210 6.27 3.04 -19.06
CA ASP A 210 6.55 4.13 -20.02
C ASP A 210 6.05 3.80 -21.43
N SER A 211 6.18 2.53 -21.82
CA SER A 211 5.73 2.03 -23.14
C SER A 211 4.40 1.28 -23.08
N ASN A 212 3.85 1.10 -21.87
CA ASN A 212 2.67 0.29 -21.61
C ASN A 212 2.76 -1.12 -22.21
N THR A 213 3.93 -1.76 -22.12
CA THR A 213 4.16 -3.13 -22.63
C THR A 213 4.22 -4.14 -21.50
N LEU A 214 3.52 -5.25 -21.67
CA LEU A 214 3.49 -6.37 -20.73
C LEU A 214 4.14 -7.60 -21.37
N GLU A 215 5.20 -8.09 -20.77
CA GLU A 215 5.86 -9.34 -21.12
C GLU A 215 5.54 -10.38 -20.04
N THR A 216 4.95 -11.50 -20.44
CA THR A 216 4.57 -12.59 -19.52
C THR A 216 4.75 -13.94 -20.20
N PRO A 217 5.39 -14.92 -19.54
CA PRO A 217 5.40 -16.31 -20.01
C PRO A 217 4.08 -17.04 -19.69
N PHE A 218 3.19 -16.42 -18.91
CA PHE A 218 1.98 -17.02 -18.38
C PHE A 218 0.71 -16.52 -19.08
N ASP A 219 -0.32 -17.39 -19.07
CA ASP A 219 -1.66 -17.15 -19.60
C ASP A 219 -2.69 -16.88 -18.48
N ASP A 220 -2.28 -16.22 -17.40
CA ASP A 220 -3.06 -16.09 -16.16
C ASP A 220 -4.43 -15.44 -16.35
N LEU A 221 -4.53 -14.45 -17.25
CA LEU A 221 -5.80 -13.78 -17.53
C LEU A 221 -6.85 -14.74 -18.10
N LYS A 222 -6.44 -15.80 -18.80
CA LYS A 222 -7.35 -16.84 -19.33
C LYS A 222 -7.88 -17.77 -18.23
N ARG A 223 -7.20 -17.84 -17.08
CA ARG A 223 -7.64 -18.64 -15.92
C ARG A 223 -8.74 -17.97 -15.12
N ILE A 224 -8.93 -16.66 -15.29
CA ILE A 224 -10.00 -15.89 -14.65
C ILE A 224 -11.28 -16.02 -15.50
N PRO A 225 -12.47 -16.24 -14.90
CA PRO A 225 -13.74 -16.28 -15.62
C PRO A 225 -13.97 -15.03 -16.49
N SER A 226 -14.32 -15.25 -17.75
CA SER A 226 -14.40 -14.19 -18.77
C SER A 226 -15.50 -13.16 -18.51
N ASP A 227 -16.59 -13.56 -17.86
CA ASP A 227 -17.68 -12.74 -17.39
C ASP A 227 -17.21 -11.73 -16.32
N VAL A 228 -16.40 -12.19 -15.35
CA VAL A 228 -15.78 -11.31 -14.35
C VAL A 228 -14.80 -10.31 -15.01
N VAL A 229 -13.92 -10.80 -15.89
CA VAL A 229 -12.92 -9.95 -16.58
C VAL A 229 -13.60 -8.90 -17.46
N SER A 230 -14.63 -9.29 -18.23
CA SER A 230 -15.35 -8.38 -19.12
C SER A 230 -16.17 -7.36 -18.32
N GLY A 231 -16.82 -7.77 -17.23
CA GLY A 231 -17.49 -6.87 -16.29
C GLY A 231 -16.53 -5.84 -15.69
N LEU A 232 -15.35 -6.28 -15.22
CA LEU A 232 -14.32 -5.39 -14.70
C LEU A 232 -13.83 -4.39 -15.77
N LYS A 233 -13.52 -4.88 -16.98
CA LYS A 233 -13.11 -4.01 -18.10
C LYS A 233 -14.18 -2.97 -18.46
N LEU A 234 -15.46 -3.34 -18.42
CA LEU A 234 -16.56 -2.42 -18.68
C LEU A 234 -16.64 -1.34 -17.60
N CYS A 235 -16.55 -1.72 -16.32
CA CYS A 235 -16.53 -0.80 -15.19
C CYS A 235 -15.37 0.20 -15.29
N LEU A 236 -14.15 -0.30 -15.55
CA LEU A 236 -12.95 0.55 -15.69
C LEU A 236 -13.07 1.53 -16.86
N LYS A 237 -13.61 1.09 -18.00
CA LYS A 237 -13.88 1.97 -19.16
C LYS A 237 -14.89 3.08 -18.84
N ARG A 238 -15.94 2.76 -18.07
CA ARG A 238 -16.97 3.74 -17.66
C ARG A 238 -16.43 4.75 -16.65
N GLN A 239 -15.60 4.29 -15.71
CA GLN A 239 -15.06 5.11 -14.62
C GLN A 239 -13.87 5.98 -15.03
N ALA A 240 -13.23 5.69 -16.17
CA ALA A 240 -12.22 6.57 -16.77
C ALA A 240 -12.71 8.01 -17.01
N VAL A 241 -14.03 8.25 -16.93
CA VAL A 241 -14.70 9.53 -17.18
C VAL A 241 -15.09 10.29 -15.90
N SER A 242 -14.97 9.69 -14.69
CA SER A 242 -15.35 10.35 -13.42
C SER A 242 -14.33 10.09 -12.30
N PRO A 243 -13.79 11.13 -11.65
CA PRO A 243 -12.94 10.96 -10.47
C PRO A 243 -13.77 10.44 -9.27
N GLY A 244 -13.21 9.50 -8.50
CA GLY A 244 -13.84 8.94 -7.30
C GLY A 244 -13.35 7.51 -6.99
N CYS A 245 -13.98 6.84 -6.01
CA CYS A 245 -13.68 5.47 -5.59
C CYS A 245 -14.15 4.39 -6.59
N GLY A 246 -14.56 4.78 -7.80
CA GLY A 246 -15.11 3.88 -8.81
C GLY A 246 -14.17 2.72 -9.13
N VAL A 247 -12.90 3.02 -9.44
CA VAL A 247 -11.90 1.99 -9.79
C VAL A 247 -11.77 0.97 -8.66
N SER A 248 -11.68 1.46 -7.42
CA SER A 248 -11.67 0.64 -6.21
C SER A 248 -12.91 -0.25 -6.14
N ARG A 249 -14.10 0.32 -6.27
CA ARG A 249 -15.34 -0.45 -6.22
C ARG A 249 -15.43 -1.50 -7.34
N ALA A 250 -14.90 -1.22 -8.53
CA ALA A 250 -14.88 -2.17 -9.63
C ALA A 250 -14.03 -3.42 -9.32
N PHE A 251 -12.85 -3.22 -8.73
CA PHE A 251 -12.01 -4.34 -8.27
C PHE A 251 -12.60 -5.06 -7.06
N LEU A 252 -13.22 -4.33 -6.14
CA LEU A 252 -13.94 -4.92 -4.99
C LEU A 252 -15.04 -5.86 -5.47
N LYS A 253 -15.87 -5.41 -6.42
CA LYS A 253 -16.92 -6.22 -7.03
C LYS A 253 -16.36 -7.45 -7.73
N ALA A 254 -15.29 -7.29 -8.51
CA ALA A 254 -14.65 -8.44 -9.17
C ALA A 254 -14.16 -9.48 -8.15
N GLN A 255 -13.58 -9.05 -7.02
CA GLN A 255 -13.17 -9.97 -5.96
C GLN A 255 -14.36 -10.63 -5.27
N ALA A 256 -15.44 -9.90 -5.00
CA ALA A 256 -16.65 -10.46 -4.40
C ALA A 256 -17.24 -11.57 -5.29
N LEU A 257 -17.24 -11.38 -6.61
CA LEU A 257 -17.66 -12.40 -7.58
C LEU A 257 -16.72 -13.62 -7.61
N LEU A 258 -15.41 -13.41 -7.47
CA LEU A 258 -14.42 -14.50 -7.53
C LEU A 258 -14.36 -15.32 -6.23
N PHE A 259 -14.51 -14.67 -5.09
CA PHE A 259 -14.21 -15.27 -3.79
C PHE A 259 -15.42 -15.31 -2.85
N GLY A 260 -16.52 -14.63 -3.14
CA GLY A 260 -17.69 -14.50 -2.25
C GLY A 260 -18.32 -15.82 -1.83
N GLY A 261 -18.20 -16.85 -2.69
CA GLY A 261 -18.62 -18.23 -2.37
C GLY A 261 -17.95 -18.85 -1.14
N TYR A 262 -16.87 -18.24 -0.62
CA TYR A 262 -16.22 -18.70 0.61
C TYR A 262 -17.16 -18.73 1.82
N ARG A 263 -18.17 -17.84 1.88
CA ARG A 263 -19.15 -17.80 2.98
C ARG A 263 -19.89 -19.13 3.12
N ASN A 264 -20.28 -19.73 2.00
CA ASN A 264 -20.99 -21.01 1.98
C ASN A 264 -20.10 -22.19 2.41
N ALA A 265 -18.78 -22.03 2.24
CA ALA A 265 -17.78 -23.01 2.63
C ALA A 265 -17.39 -22.92 4.11
N LEU A 266 -17.72 -21.83 4.81
CA LEU A 266 -17.50 -21.69 6.24
C LEU A 266 -18.64 -22.36 7.02
N GLN A 267 -18.32 -23.43 7.74
CA GLN A 267 -19.28 -24.27 8.44
C GLN A 267 -18.97 -24.28 9.95
N CYS A 268 -20.01 -24.11 10.77
CA CYS A 268 -19.90 -24.27 12.21
C CYS A 268 -20.01 -25.74 12.57
N GLN A 269 -19.00 -26.29 13.25
CA GLN A 269 -19.04 -27.67 13.74
C GLN A 269 -19.83 -27.81 15.05
N GLN A 270 -20.06 -29.06 15.47
CA GLN A 270 -20.78 -29.39 16.70
C GLN A 270 -20.10 -28.81 17.95
N ASP A 271 -18.78 -28.60 17.91
CA ASP A 271 -17.98 -28.01 19.00
C ASP A 271 -17.95 -26.47 18.98
N GLY A 272 -18.65 -25.83 18.05
CA GLY A 272 -18.74 -24.37 17.93
C GLY A 272 -17.56 -23.70 17.21
N GLU A 273 -16.61 -24.48 16.70
CA GLU A 273 -15.49 -23.99 15.89
C GLU A 273 -15.90 -23.84 14.41
N MET A 274 -15.50 -22.73 13.80
CA MET A 274 -15.67 -22.46 12.38
C MET A 274 -14.55 -23.12 11.57
N LEU A 275 -14.93 -23.90 10.58
CA LEU A 275 -14.01 -24.56 9.67
C LEU A 275 -14.34 -24.26 8.21
N PHE A 276 -13.30 -24.18 7.39
CA PHE A 276 -13.41 -23.97 5.97
C PHE A 276 -13.45 -25.31 5.22
N ASN A 277 -14.57 -25.58 4.55
CA ASN A 277 -14.78 -26.78 3.75
C ASN A 277 -14.39 -26.54 2.29
N GLU A 278 -13.16 -26.93 1.94
CA GLU A 278 -12.62 -26.77 0.60
C GLU A 278 -13.48 -27.46 -0.48
N ALA A 279 -14.07 -28.63 -0.18
CA ALA A 279 -14.90 -29.33 -1.16
C ALA A 279 -16.15 -28.51 -1.55
N VAL A 280 -16.78 -27.84 -0.58
CA VAL A 280 -17.92 -26.95 -0.82
C VAL A 280 -17.47 -25.68 -1.55
N PHE A 281 -16.31 -25.13 -1.20
CA PHE A 281 -15.76 -23.95 -1.89
C PHE A 281 -15.47 -24.23 -3.37
N LEU A 282 -14.93 -25.40 -3.69
CA LEU A 282 -14.58 -25.80 -5.06
C LEU A 282 -15.81 -26.18 -5.90
N GLU A 283 -16.98 -26.37 -5.29
CA GLU A 283 -18.21 -26.71 -5.99
C GLU A 283 -18.86 -25.45 -6.60
N HIS A 284 -18.92 -25.40 -7.93
CA HIS A 284 -19.53 -24.28 -8.65
C HIS A 284 -20.15 -24.71 -9.98
N LYS A 285 -21.27 -24.08 -10.36
CA LYS A 285 -22.02 -24.40 -11.60
C LYS A 285 -21.17 -24.18 -12.87
N SER A 286 -20.44 -23.07 -12.92
CA SER A 286 -19.51 -22.74 -14.01
C SER A 286 -18.20 -23.52 -13.93
N SER A 287 -17.83 -24.23 -15.01
CA SER A 287 -16.54 -24.95 -15.12
C SER A 287 -15.33 -24.01 -15.06
N SER A 288 -15.43 -22.82 -15.67
CA SER A 288 -14.36 -21.82 -15.64
C SER A 288 -14.08 -21.34 -14.21
N MET A 289 -15.15 -21.14 -13.43
CA MET A 289 -15.01 -20.74 -12.03
C MET A 289 -14.43 -21.90 -11.20
N ARG A 290 -14.87 -23.14 -11.40
CA ARG A 290 -14.27 -24.31 -10.71
C ARG A 290 -12.77 -24.40 -10.91
N HIS A 291 -12.29 -24.23 -12.15
CA HIS A 291 -10.86 -24.25 -12.44
C HIS A 291 -10.12 -23.07 -11.77
N PHE A 292 -10.73 -21.89 -11.75
CA PHE A 292 -10.18 -20.74 -11.03
C PHE A 292 -10.05 -21.04 -9.52
N LEU A 293 -11.11 -21.54 -8.89
CA LEU A 293 -11.15 -21.83 -7.45
C LEU A 293 -10.14 -22.92 -7.04
N GLN A 294 -9.95 -23.94 -7.88
CA GLN A 294 -8.91 -24.97 -7.70
C GLN A 294 -7.50 -24.38 -7.69
N SER A 295 -7.25 -23.34 -8.47
CA SER A 295 -5.97 -22.62 -8.41
C SER A 295 -5.92 -21.69 -7.20
N ALA A 296 -7.06 -21.06 -6.89
CA ALA A 296 -7.17 -20.02 -5.89
C ALA A 296 -6.98 -20.51 -4.45
N VAL A 297 -7.44 -21.73 -4.14
CA VAL A 297 -7.30 -22.32 -2.80
C VAL A 297 -5.85 -22.52 -2.37
N HIS A 298 -4.95 -22.67 -3.34
CA HIS A 298 -3.51 -22.80 -3.10
C HIS A 298 -2.79 -21.44 -2.98
N LEU A 299 -3.49 -20.32 -3.15
CA LEU A 299 -2.90 -18.99 -3.04
C LEU A 299 -2.71 -18.61 -1.56
N GLN A 300 -1.49 -18.18 -1.22
CA GLN A 300 -1.14 -17.83 0.15
C GLN A 300 -2.01 -16.71 0.73
N PHE A 301 -2.33 -15.68 -0.08
CA PHE A 301 -3.19 -14.58 0.36
C PHE A 301 -4.62 -15.06 0.63
N PHE A 302 -5.12 -16.02 -0.15
CA PHE A 302 -6.47 -16.56 0.04
C PHE A 302 -6.53 -17.37 1.33
N LYS A 303 -5.53 -18.21 1.60
CA LYS A 303 -5.41 -18.91 2.88
C LYS A 303 -5.40 -17.96 4.07
N GLN A 304 -4.59 -16.90 4.02
CA GLN A 304 -4.54 -15.88 5.07
C GLN A 304 -5.88 -15.14 5.25
N PHE A 305 -6.58 -14.87 4.15
CA PHE A 305 -7.91 -14.29 4.17
C PHE A 305 -8.90 -15.21 4.91
N ILE A 306 -8.95 -16.49 4.56
CA ILE A 306 -9.83 -17.48 5.20
C ILE A 306 -9.50 -17.65 6.68
N ASP A 307 -8.23 -17.83 7.03
CA ASP A 307 -7.76 -17.93 8.42
C ASP A 307 -8.20 -16.69 9.23
N SER A 308 -8.04 -15.49 8.66
CA SER A 308 -8.47 -14.26 9.31
C SER A 308 -9.99 -14.16 9.49
N ARG A 309 -10.79 -14.71 8.55
CA ARG A 309 -12.26 -14.73 8.67
C ARG A 309 -12.70 -15.73 9.73
N MET A 310 -12.10 -16.92 9.78
CA MET A 310 -12.36 -17.92 10.81
C MET A 310 -12.04 -17.37 12.21
N ASP A 311 -10.90 -16.69 12.38
CA ASP A 311 -10.52 -16.05 13.64
C ASP A 311 -11.55 -15.01 14.15
N ILE A 312 -12.17 -14.25 13.25
CA ILE A 312 -13.19 -13.26 13.58
C ILE A 312 -14.48 -13.97 14.04
N LEU A 313 -14.92 -14.98 13.29
CA LEU A 313 -16.14 -15.72 13.56
C LEU A 313 -16.04 -16.56 14.83
N ASN A 314 -14.89 -17.20 15.07
CA ASN A 314 -14.61 -17.94 16.32
C ASN A 314 -14.62 -17.05 17.57
N LYS A 315 -14.45 -15.73 17.41
CA LYS A 315 -14.60 -14.74 18.50
C LYS A 315 -16.05 -14.26 18.68
N GLY A 316 -17.01 -14.85 17.96
CA GLY A 316 -18.42 -14.47 17.98
C GLY A 316 -18.71 -13.12 17.34
N LYS A 317 -17.83 -12.65 16.44
CA LYS A 317 -18.00 -11.41 15.69
C LYS A 317 -18.30 -11.72 14.24
N GLU A 318 -19.12 -10.91 13.60
CA GLU A 318 -19.28 -10.96 12.15
C GLU A 318 -18.26 -10.05 11.47
N PRO A 319 -17.70 -10.44 10.32
CA PRO A 319 -16.90 -9.54 9.51
C PRO A 319 -17.80 -8.42 8.97
N GLY A 320 -17.43 -7.16 9.22
CA GLY A 320 -18.20 -5.97 8.85
C GLY A 320 -17.35 -5.00 8.04
N ASP A 321 -17.00 -5.39 6.82
CA ASP A 321 -16.21 -4.56 5.90
C ASP A 321 -16.83 -4.51 4.50
N LEU A 322 -16.27 -3.63 3.65
CA LEU A 322 -16.82 -3.35 2.33
C LEU A 322 -16.91 -4.58 1.42
N PHE A 323 -16.07 -5.59 1.63
CA PHE A 323 -16.14 -6.82 0.85
C PHE A 323 -17.37 -7.64 1.20
N GLU A 324 -17.70 -7.72 2.49
CA GLU A 324 -18.93 -8.35 2.96
C GLU A 324 -20.19 -7.63 2.44
N GLU A 325 -20.17 -6.30 2.43
CA GLU A 325 -21.24 -5.49 1.83
C GLU A 325 -21.38 -5.74 0.33
N GLU A 326 -20.26 -5.86 -0.40
CA GLU A 326 -20.27 -6.09 -1.84
C GLU A 326 -20.73 -7.51 -2.21
N ILE A 327 -20.45 -8.53 -1.37
CA ILE A 327 -21.01 -9.88 -1.56
C ILE A 327 -22.55 -9.82 -1.52
N HIS A 328 -23.12 -9.18 -0.51
CA HIS A 328 -24.57 -9.02 -0.40
C HIS A 328 -25.19 -8.27 -1.59
N ASN A 329 -24.48 -7.28 -2.12
CA ASN A 329 -24.91 -6.55 -3.32
C ASN A 329 -24.82 -7.40 -4.60
N CYS A 330 -23.91 -8.37 -4.67
CA CYS A 330 -23.82 -9.27 -5.83
C CYS A 330 -24.97 -10.29 -5.84
N ASP A 331 -25.30 -10.88 -4.69
CA ASP A 331 -26.37 -11.88 -4.55
C ASP A 331 -27.75 -11.33 -4.93
N THR A 332 -28.00 -10.04 -4.68
CA THR A 332 -29.27 -9.38 -5.02
C THR A 332 -29.42 -9.10 -6.52
N THR A 333 -28.32 -8.98 -7.26
CA THR A 333 -28.35 -8.70 -8.71
C THR A 333 -28.48 -9.94 -9.59
N GLU A 334 -28.30 -11.15 -9.05
CA GLU A 334 -28.57 -12.40 -9.79
C GLU A 334 -30.05 -12.83 -9.74
N GLY A 335 -30.89 -12.08 -9.02
CA GLY A 335 -32.33 -12.36 -8.82
C GLY A 335 -33.32 -11.50 -9.62
N GLU A 336 -32.84 -10.59 -10.49
CA GLU A 336 -33.67 -9.74 -11.37
C GLU A 336 -33.35 -9.99 -12.86
#